data_AF-A0A4R2PXD2-F1
#
_entry.id   AF-A0A4R2PXD2-F1
#
_cell.length_a   1.000
_cell.length_b   1.000
_cell.length_c   1.000
_cell.angle_alpha   90.00
_cell.angle_beta   90.00
_cell.angle_gamma   90.00
#
_symmetry.space_group_name_H-M   'P 1'
#
loop_
_entity.id
_entity.type
_entity.pdbx_description
1 polymer ?
#
loop_
_entity_poly.entity_id
_entity_poly.type
_entity_poly.pdbx_seq_one_letter_code
_entity_poly.pdbx_strand_id
1 'polypeptide(L)'
;MFEMAPQELRELLHERAFSSEELIQMTGVDKFTLRNWLKRGTPEIGAKHKLGRWVFSPADMMRISAMIDLVEEIGMLPSTAAQLAETPVKLVEWHCEQSAKNHADPDWDGYSPLEVALENYVAVALIGEKGVKIHYAYWDGDQLVFSRDQTELDKATRALLRVTHIVLGAGLIADDIMDKVRRAMDAEAEA
;
A
#
# COMPACT_ATOMS: atom_id res chain seq x y z
N MET A 1 -3.29 -8.82 15.25
CA MET A 1 -2.78 -7.60 15.91
C MET A 1 -1.27 -7.59 15.76
N PHE A 2 -0.69 -6.58 15.12
CA PHE A 2 0.77 -6.40 15.10
C PHE A 2 1.17 -5.76 16.42
N GLU A 3 1.84 -6.51 17.30
CA GLU A 3 2.44 -5.99 18.54
C GLU A 3 3.77 -5.24 18.28
N MET A 4 4.07 -4.90 17.03
CA MET A 4 5.30 -4.23 16.62
C MET A 4 5.22 -2.72 16.84
N ALA A 5 6.33 -2.11 17.25
CA ALA A 5 6.43 -0.66 17.33
C ALA A 5 6.32 -0.03 15.92
N PRO A 6 5.74 1.18 15.77
CA PRO A 6 5.59 1.83 14.45
C PRO A 6 6.89 1.98 13.65
N GLN A 7 8.02 2.16 14.35
CA GLN A 7 9.35 2.25 13.73
C GLN A 7 9.80 0.90 13.18
N GLU A 8 9.62 -0.18 13.93
CA GLU A 8 9.95 -1.55 13.51
C GLU A 8 9.09 -1.96 12.30
N LEU A 9 7.80 -1.59 12.32
CA LEU A 9 6.90 -1.83 11.19
C LEU A 9 7.36 -1.07 9.93
N ARG A 10 7.81 0.18 10.08
CA ARG A 10 8.36 0.97 8.97
C ARG A 10 9.64 0.36 8.41
N GLU A 11 10.50 -0.17 9.26
CA GLU A 11 11.74 -0.84 8.83
C GLU A 11 11.43 -2.15 8.11
N LEU A 12 10.56 -2.98 8.69
CA LEU A 12 10.11 -4.24 8.09
C LEU A 12 9.48 -4.03 6.70
N LEU A 13 8.68 -2.98 6.54
CA LEU A 13 8.01 -2.64 5.26
C LEU A 13 8.99 -2.52 4.09
N HIS A 14 10.21 -2.06 4.37
CA HIS A 14 11.26 -1.82 3.37
C HIS A 14 12.38 -2.87 3.40
N GLU A 15 12.33 -3.83 4.33
CA GLU A 15 13.31 -4.89 4.43
C GLU A 15 13.19 -5.86 3.25
N ARG A 16 14.30 -6.06 2.53
CA ARG A 16 14.34 -6.90 1.33
C ARG A 16 14.80 -8.32 1.66
N ALA A 17 13.88 -9.11 2.20
CA ALA A 17 14.12 -10.48 2.60
C ALA A 17 13.60 -11.51 1.58
N PHE A 18 12.60 -11.17 0.77
CA PHE A 18 11.82 -12.16 0.02
C PHE A 18 12.37 -12.39 -1.39
N SER A 19 12.39 -13.65 -1.81
CA SER A 19 12.74 -14.08 -3.16
C SER A 19 11.59 -13.87 -4.15
N SER A 20 11.86 -14.07 -5.45
CA SER A 20 10.80 -14.05 -6.46
C SER A 20 9.74 -15.13 -6.28
N GLU A 21 10.10 -16.29 -5.71
CA GLU A 21 9.15 -17.39 -5.52
C GLU A 21 8.17 -17.06 -4.40
N GLU A 22 8.66 -16.50 -3.30
CA GLU A 22 7.83 -16.03 -2.19
C GLU A 22 6.93 -14.87 -2.62
N LEU A 23 7.46 -13.92 -3.40
CA LEU A 23 6.66 -12.83 -3.95
C LEU A 23 5.48 -13.34 -4.79
N ILE A 24 5.74 -14.31 -5.69
CA ILE A 24 4.71 -14.94 -6.52
C ILE A 24 3.67 -15.64 -5.64
N GLN A 25 4.12 -16.38 -4.63
CA GLN A 25 3.22 -17.08 -3.72
C GLN A 25 2.34 -16.13 -2.91
N MET A 26 2.89 -15.02 -2.44
CA MET A 26 2.17 -14.07 -1.58
C MET A 26 1.19 -13.19 -2.35
N THR A 27 1.53 -12.81 -3.58
CA THR A 27 0.75 -11.85 -4.38
C THR A 27 -0.09 -12.51 -5.48
N GLY A 28 0.19 -13.76 -5.84
CA GLY A 28 -0.46 -14.44 -6.95
C GLY A 28 0.00 -13.99 -8.35
N VAL A 29 0.93 -13.03 -8.45
CA VAL A 29 1.46 -12.58 -9.76
C VAL A 29 2.09 -13.75 -10.51
N ASP A 30 1.76 -13.91 -11.80
CA ASP A 30 2.42 -14.94 -12.58
C ASP A 30 3.88 -14.58 -12.89
N LYS A 31 4.71 -15.62 -13.07
CA LYS A 31 6.15 -15.49 -13.29
C LYS A 31 6.50 -14.68 -14.54
N PHE A 32 5.69 -14.75 -15.60
CA PHE A 32 5.94 -14.02 -16.84
C PHE A 32 5.66 -12.53 -16.66
N THR A 33 4.52 -12.19 -16.05
CA THR A 33 4.13 -10.81 -15.73
C THR A 33 5.15 -10.14 -14.82
N LEU A 34 5.54 -10.81 -13.73
CA LEU A 34 6.59 -10.31 -12.82
C LEU A 34 7.89 -10.00 -13.55
N ARG A 35 8.37 -10.92 -14.41
CA ARG A 35 9.60 -10.70 -15.20
C ARG A 35 9.46 -9.53 -16.16
N ASN A 36 8.29 -9.35 -16.75
CA ASN A 36 8.03 -8.24 -17.66
C ASN A 36 8.04 -6.90 -16.92
N TRP A 37 7.39 -6.80 -15.76
CA TRP A 37 7.40 -5.61 -14.92
C TRP A 37 8.79 -5.27 -14.41
N LEU A 38 9.56 -6.25 -13.92
CA LEU A 38 10.96 -6.06 -13.51
C LEU A 38 11.84 -5.56 -14.65
N LYS A 39 11.64 -6.07 -15.87
CA LYS A 39 12.41 -5.62 -17.05
C LYS A 39 12.08 -4.16 -17.42
N ARG A 40 10.84 -3.73 -17.21
CA ARG A 40 10.36 -2.39 -17.54
C ARG A 40 10.58 -1.37 -16.42
N GLY A 41 10.78 -1.82 -15.18
CA GLY A 41 10.84 -0.94 -14.01
C GLY A 41 9.49 -0.26 -13.76
N THR A 42 8.37 -0.94 -14.01
CA THR A 42 7.03 -0.39 -13.80
C THR A 42 6.11 -1.46 -13.21
N PRO A 43 5.80 -1.40 -11.90
CA PRO A 43 6.29 -0.42 -10.92
C PRO A 43 7.80 -0.57 -10.63
N GLU A 44 8.40 0.42 -9.98
CA GLU A 44 9.75 0.28 -9.43
C GLU A 44 9.70 -0.64 -8.21
N ILE A 45 10.15 -1.88 -8.35
CA ILE A 45 10.10 -2.91 -7.32
C ILE A 45 11.38 -3.74 -7.29
N GLY A 46 11.68 -4.26 -6.11
CA GLY A 46 12.77 -5.19 -5.87
C GLY A 46 14.16 -4.56 -6.03
N ALA A 47 15.17 -5.32 -5.62
CA ALA A 47 16.56 -5.02 -5.90
C ALA A 47 17.37 -6.28 -6.16
N LYS A 48 18.51 -6.14 -6.82
CA LYS A 48 19.45 -7.26 -6.97
C LYS A 48 20.33 -7.37 -5.73
N HIS A 49 20.29 -8.52 -5.08
CA HIS A 49 21.26 -8.92 -4.06
C HIS A 49 22.66 -9.09 -4.67
N LYS A 50 23.70 -9.15 -3.84
CA LYS A 50 25.12 -9.30 -4.26
C LYS A 50 25.37 -10.51 -5.18
N LEU A 51 24.54 -11.54 -5.05
CA LEU A 51 24.59 -12.76 -5.87
C LEU A 51 23.77 -12.68 -7.17
N GLY A 52 23.27 -11.50 -7.52
CA GLY A 52 22.49 -11.24 -8.75
C GLY A 52 21.03 -11.70 -8.71
N ARG A 53 20.58 -12.27 -7.58
CA ARG A 53 19.17 -12.66 -7.36
C ARG A 53 18.33 -11.43 -7.00
N TRP A 54 17.08 -11.40 -7.45
CA TRP A 54 16.13 -10.36 -7.04
C TRP A 54 15.61 -10.67 -5.65
N VAL A 55 15.56 -9.63 -4.81
CA VAL A 55 14.96 -9.63 -3.48
C VAL A 55 13.95 -8.50 -3.36
N PHE A 56 12.91 -8.72 -2.57
CA PHE A 56 11.72 -7.88 -2.49
C PHE A 56 11.37 -7.60 -1.05
N SER A 57 10.73 -6.46 -0.82
CA SER A 57 10.18 -6.09 0.50
C SER A 57 8.66 -6.26 0.55
N PRO A 58 8.04 -6.23 1.75
CA PRO A 58 6.59 -6.18 1.89
C PRO A 58 5.95 -5.02 1.09
N ALA A 59 6.61 -3.86 1.03
CA ALA A 59 6.14 -2.75 0.18
C ALA A 59 6.07 -3.13 -1.31
N ASP A 60 7.03 -3.91 -1.82
CA ASP A 60 6.99 -4.41 -3.20
C ASP A 60 5.80 -5.35 -3.41
N MET A 61 5.47 -6.19 -2.44
CA MET A 61 4.31 -7.08 -2.50
C MET A 61 2.99 -6.31 -2.53
N MET A 62 2.87 -5.26 -1.72
CA MET A 62 1.71 -4.37 -1.73
C MET A 62 1.55 -3.69 -3.10
N ARG A 63 2.64 -3.17 -3.67
CA ARG A 63 2.64 -2.57 -5.01
C ARG A 63 2.21 -3.58 -6.07
N ILE A 64 2.74 -4.82 -6.02
CA ILE A 64 2.35 -5.85 -6.98
C ILE A 64 0.86 -6.21 -6.85
N SER A 65 0.37 -6.42 -5.62
CA SER A 65 -1.04 -6.78 -5.41
C SER A 65 -1.96 -5.68 -5.93
N ALA A 66 -1.65 -4.41 -5.62
CA ALA A 66 -2.39 -3.28 -6.18
C ALA A 66 -2.27 -3.19 -7.71
N MET A 67 -1.10 -3.49 -8.29
CA MET A 67 -0.93 -3.53 -9.75
C MET A 67 -1.82 -4.58 -10.42
N ILE A 68 -1.93 -5.77 -9.82
CA ILE A 68 -2.80 -6.85 -10.34
C ILE A 68 -4.24 -6.35 -10.37
N ASP A 69 -4.77 -5.86 -9.25
CA ASP A 69 -6.15 -5.37 -9.16
C ASP A 69 -6.41 -4.24 -10.17
N LEU A 70 -5.49 -3.27 -10.25
CA LEU A 70 -5.63 -2.13 -11.14
C LEU A 70 -5.57 -2.53 -12.63
N VAL A 71 -4.72 -3.48 -13.01
CA VAL A 71 -4.53 -3.86 -14.41
C VAL A 71 -5.53 -4.91 -14.86
N GLU A 72 -5.76 -5.95 -14.06
CA GLU A 72 -6.56 -7.11 -14.44
C GLU A 72 -8.05 -6.89 -14.18
N GLU A 73 -8.41 -6.40 -12.99
CA GLU A 73 -9.82 -6.20 -12.63
C GLU A 73 -10.38 -4.88 -13.17
N ILE A 74 -9.57 -3.80 -13.10
CA ILE A 74 -10.01 -2.46 -13.52
C ILE A 74 -9.65 -2.16 -14.99
N GLY A 75 -8.74 -2.94 -15.60
CA GLY A 75 -8.32 -2.74 -17.00
C GLY A 75 -7.42 -1.52 -17.20
N MET A 76 -6.73 -1.07 -16.17
CA MET A 76 -5.86 0.11 -16.24
C MET A 76 -4.55 -0.18 -16.99
N LEU A 77 -4.03 0.83 -17.69
CA LEU A 77 -2.69 0.76 -18.26
C LEU A 77 -1.64 0.61 -17.14
N PRO A 78 -0.65 -0.30 -17.25
CA PRO A 78 0.36 -0.53 -16.22
C PRO A 78 1.12 0.73 -15.77
N SER A 79 1.35 1.68 -16.67
CA SER A 79 2.02 2.95 -16.35
C SER A 79 1.21 3.85 -15.42
N THR A 80 -0.12 3.80 -15.53
CA THR A 80 -1.04 4.55 -14.66
C THR A 80 -1.27 3.78 -13.38
N ALA A 81 -1.43 2.45 -13.47
CA ALA A 81 -1.57 1.57 -12.33
C ALA A 81 -0.37 1.70 -11.38
N ALA A 82 0.86 1.78 -11.90
CA ALA A 82 2.06 1.92 -11.09
C ALA A 82 2.07 3.18 -10.21
N GLN A 83 1.44 4.27 -10.66
CA GLN A 83 1.34 5.50 -9.85
C GLN A 83 0.39 5.31 -8.65
N LEU A 84 -0.62 4.46 -8.82
CA LEU A 84 -1.63 4.15 -7.81
C LEU A 84 -1.23 2.98 -6.91
N ALA A 85 -0.38 2.08 -7.39
CA ALA A 85 0.11 0.94 -6.66
C ALA A 85 0.95 1.31 -5.43
N GLU A 86 1.48 2.54 -5.37
CA GLU A 86 2.19 3.08 -4.21
C GLU A 86 1.26 3.37 -3.01
N THR A 87 -0.04 3.43 -3.27
CA THR A 87 -1.00 3.97 -2.30
C THR A 87 -1.13 3.13 -1.01
N PRO A 88 -1.19 1.79 -1.06
CA PRO A 88 -1.17 0.96 0.14
C PRO A 88 0.09 1.19 0.98
N VAL A 89 1.25 1.32 0.34
CA VAL A 89 2.53 1.56 1.04
C VAL A 89 2.49 2.90 1.76
N LYS A 90 2.12 3.96 1.07
CA LYS A 90 1.99 5.30 1.66
C LYS A 90 0.95 5.38 2.78
N LEU A 91 -0.10 4.57 2.72
CA LEU A 91 -1.09 4.46 3.78
C LEU A 91 -0.44 3.89 5.05
N VAL A 92 0.28 2.77 4.93
CA VAL A 92 1.02 2.17 6.07
C VAL A 92 2.05 3.15 6.63
N GLU A 93 2.84 3.80 5.77
CA GLU A 93 3.82 4.81 6.21
C GLU A 93 3.17 5.97 6.96
N TRP A 94 2.07 6.51 6.42
CA TRP A 94 1.32 7.57 7.07
C TRP A 94 0.80 7.11 8.44
N HIS A 95 0.32 5.87 8.55
CA HIS A 95 -0.11 5.29 9.83
C HIS A 95 1.04 5.20 10.83
N CYS A 96 2.20 4.68 10.43
CA CYS A 96 3.36 4.64 11.31
C CYS A 96 3.72 6.04 11.84
N GLU A 97 3.63 7.07 10.98
CA GLU A 97 3.90 8.45 11.37
C GLU A 97 2.85 9.05 12.31
N GLN A 98 1.56 8.74 12.13
CA GLN A 98 0.51 9.20 13.06
C GLN A 98 0.59 8.49 14.41
N SER A 99 0.79 7.17 14.41
CA SER A 99 0.92 6.39 15.65
C SER A 99 2.13 6.85 16.47
N ALA A 100 3.26 7.14 15.82
CA ALA A 100 4.43 7.69 16.49
C ALA A 100 4.17 9.06 17.15
N LYS A 101 3.35 9.92 16.53
CA LYS A 101 2.96 11.22 17.10
C LYS A 101 1.98 11.07 18.27
N ASN A 102 1.01 10.18 18.15
CA ASN A 102 0.00 9.95 19.17
C ASN A 102 0.57 9.25 20.41
N HIS A 103 1.54 8.34 20.25
CA HIS A 103 2.26 7.75 21.39
C HIS A 103 3.17 8.74 22.13
N ALA A 104 3.45 9.92 21.53
CA ALA A 104 4.16 11.00 22.21
C ALA A 104 3.21 11.94 22.99
N ASP A 105 1.89 11.77 22.84
CA ASP A 105 0.88 12.54 23.56
C ASP A 105 0.46 11.82 24.87
N PRO A 106 0.74 12.39 26.04
CA PRO A 106 0.42 11.77 27.33
C PRO A 106 -1.08 11.70 27.65
N ASP A 107 -1.93 12.44 26.93
CA ASP A 107 -3.39 12.45 27.14
C ASP A 107 -4.13 11.47 26.19
N TRP A 108 -3.38 10.67 25.44
CA TRP A 108 -3.94 9.77 24.43
C TRP A 108 -4.51 8.48 25.06
N ASP A 109 -5.76 8.15 24.71
CA ASP A 109 -6.62 7.17 25.37
C ASP A 109 -6.39 5.70 24.95
N GLY A 110 -5.33 5.42 24.18
CA GLY A 110 -4.89 4.05 23.89
C GLY A 110 -5.48 3.42 22.63
N TYR A 111 -6.32 4.12 21.85
CA TYR A 111 -6.85 3.59 20.60
C TYR A 111 -5.80 3.57 19.50
N SER A 112 -5.05 2.46 19.37
CA SER A 112 -4.09 2.25 18.29
C SER A 112 -4.71 2.62 16.94
N PRO A 113 -4.18 3.63 16.22
CA PRO A 113 -4.68 3.99 14.91
C PRO A 113 -4.56 2.80 13.94
N LEU A 114 -3.77 1.77 14.25
CA LEU A 114 -3.72 0.53 13.45
C LEU A 114 -5.01 -0.28 13.50
N GLU A 115 -5.71 -0.36 14.65
CA GLU A 115 -6.86 -1.26 14.82
C GLU A 115 -8.13 -0.75 14.14
N VAL A 116 -8.26 0.57 13.99
CA VAL A 116 -9.44 1.20 13.37
C VAL A 116 -9.17 1.60 11.92
N ALA A 117 -7.90 1.67 11.49
CA ALA A 117 -7.58 2.36 10.24
C ALA A 117 -7.26 1.53 9.00
N LEU A 118 -6.65 0.35 9.05
CA LEU A 118 -6.40 -0.33 7.76
C LEU A 118 -7.70 -0.85 7.12
N GLU A 119 -8.61 -1.44 7.90
CA GLU A 119 -9.85 -2.01 7.35
C GLU A 119 -10.83 -0.95 6.83
N ASN A 120 -10.81 0.26 7.38
CA ASN A 120 -11.74 1.33 7.02
C ASN A 120 -11.17 2.38 6.08
N TYR A 121 -9.85 2.38 5.82
CA TYR A 121 -9.23 3.38 4.96
C TYR A 121 -9.20 2.91 3.50
N VAL A 122 -9.83 3.74 2.68
CA VAL A 122 -9.78 3.63 1.23
C VAL A 122 -8.91 4.73 0.66
N ALA A 123 -8.27 4.41 -0.45
CA ALA A 123 -7.69 5.44 -1.28
C ALA A 123 -8.62 5.79 -2.42
N VAL A 124 -8.95 7.07 -2.52
CA VAL A 124 -9.70 7.65 -3.62
C VAL A 124 -8.70 8.28 -4.59
N ALA A 125 -8.48 7.63 -5.71
CA ALA A 125 -7.71 8.17 -6.81
C ALA A 125 -8.62 9.00 -7.73
N LEU A 126 -8.27 10.27 -7.90
CA LEU A 126 -8.84 11.18 -8.89
C LEU A 126 -7.93 11.19 -10.13
N ILE A 127 -8.43 10.65 -11.23
CA ILE A 127 -7.69 10.60 -12.50
C ILE A 127 -8.29 11.63 -13.45
N GLY A 128 -7.46 12.55 -13.96
CA GLY A 128 -7.85 13.45 -15.03
C GLY A 128 -6.69 13.79 -15.97
N GLU A 129 -6.94 14.68 -16.94
CA GLU A 129 -5.99 14.98 -18.02
C GLU A 129 -4.62 15.51 -17.55
N LYS A 130 -4.57 16.09 -16.35
CA LYS A 130 -3.35 16.64 -15.73
C LYS A 130 -2.58 15.63 -14.87
N GLY A 131 -3.06 14.39 -14.79
CA GLY A 131 -2.45 13.32 -14.00
C GLY A 131 -3.36 12.75 -12.93
N VAL A 132 -2.74 12.10 -11.96
CA VAL A 132 -3.40 11.34 -10.89
C VAL A 132 -3.21 12.07 -9.55
N LYS A 133 -4.30 12.28 -8.81
CA LYS A 133 -4.27 12.75 -7.41
C LYS A 133 -4.86 11.69 -6.50
N ILE A 134 -4.14 11.35 -5.44
CA ILE A 134 -4.58 10.35 -4.46
C ILE A 134 -5.01 11.08 -3.19
N HIS A 135 -6.20 10.73 -2.71
CA HIS A 135 -6.75 11.18 -1.45
C HIS A 135 -7.05 9.95 -0.58
N TYR A 136 -6.76 10.05 0.72
CA TYR A 136 -7.13 9.00 1.66
C TYR A 136 -8.44 9.39 2.33
N ALA A 137 -9.35 8.44 2.44
CA ALA A 137 -10.60 8.59 3.16
C ALA A 137 -10.82 7.36 4.04
N TYR A 138 -11.57 7.52 5.12
CA TYR A 138 -12.02 6.41 5.94
C TYR A 138 -13.54 6.34 5.93
N TRP A 139 -14.08 5.14 6.09
CA TRP A 139 -15.51 4.93 6.25
C TRP A 139 -15.91 5.14 7.72
N ASP A 140 -16.80 6.10 7.99
CA ASP A 140 -17.32 6.42 9.34
C ASP A 140 -18.68 5.75 9.61
N GLY A 141 -18.98 4.64 8.93
CA GLY A 141 -20.27 3.94 9.00
C GLY A 141 -21.31 4.44 8.00
N ASP A 142 -21.46 5.76 7.83
CA ASP A 142 -22.47 6.36 6.95
C ASP A 142 -21.89 7.12 5.74
N GLN A 143 -20.61 7.51 5.80
CA GLN A 143 -19.97 8.33 4.77
C GLN A 143 -18.46 8.10 4.68
N LEU A 144 -17.89 8.48 3.53
CA LEU A 144 -16.45 8.63 3.35
C LEU A 144 -15.99 9.97 3.93
N VAL A 145 -15.13 9.90 4.94
CA VAL A 145 -14.49 11.06 5.55
C VAL A 145 -13.07 11.18 5.02
N PHE A 146 -12.76 12.29 4.35
CA PHE A 146 -11.43 12.52 3.78
C PHE A 146 -10.46 13.01 4.85
N SER A 147 -9.21 12.51 4.83
CA SER A 147 -8.18 12.87 5.82
C SER A 147 -7.58 14.27 5.62
N ARG A 148 -8.00 15.00 4.58
CA ARG A 148 -7.58 16.38 4.28
C ARG A 148 -8.79 17.30 4.16
N ASP A 149 -8.57 18.59 4.41
CA ASP A 149 -9.56 19.67 4.25
C ASP A 149 -10.35 19.51 2.94
N GLN A 150 -11.67 19.40 3.08
CA GLN A 150 -12.65 19.27 2.00
C GLN A 150 -12.48 20.36 0.93
N THR A 151 -12.01 21.55 1.32
CA THR A 151 -11.74 22.68 0.43
C THR A 151 -10.62 22.37 -0.58
N GLU A 152 -9.59 21.64 -0.17
CA GLU A 152 -8.49 21.23 -1.04
C GLU A 152 -8.90 20.10 -1.99
N LEU A 153 -9.79 19.20 -1.52
CA LEU A 153 -10.42 18.17 -2.36
C LEU A 153 -11.29 18.79 -3.44
N ASP A 154 -12.12 19.78 -3.11
CA ASP A 154 -12.99 20.48 -4.05
C ASP A 154 -12.17 21.24 -5.11
N LYS A 155 -11.09 21.91 -4.71
CA LYS A 155 -10.15 22.55 -5.65
C LYS A 155 -9.48 21.54 -6.56
N ALA A 156 -9.05 20.39 -6.03
CA ALA A 156 -8.40 19.33 -6.80
C ALA A 156 -9.36 18.70 -7.82
N THR A 157 -10.60 18.45 -7.41
CA THR A 157 -11.67 17.89 -8.25
C THR A 157 -12.05 18.84 -9.37
N ARG A 158 -12.22 20.14 -9.08
CA ARG A 158 -12.51 21.17 -10.09
C ARG A 158 -11.37 21.40 -11.08
N ALA A 159 -10.12 21.12 -10.70
CA ALA A 159 -8.95 21.30 -11.57
C ALA A 159 -8.78 20.17 -12.61
N LEU A 160 -9.53 19.08 -12.49
CA LEU A 160 -9.51 17.92 -13.37
C LEU A 160 -10.78 17.95 -14.26
N LEU A 161 -10.60 18.10 -15.58
CA LEU A 161 -11.70 18.34 -16.54
C LEU A 161 -12.65 17.14 -16.71
N ARG A 162 -12.18 15.94 -16.36
CA ARG A 162 -12.93 14.68 -16.21
C ARG A 162 -12.31 13.92 -15.05
N VAL A 163 -13.12 13.42 -14.12
CA VAL A 163 -12.65 12.71 -12.93
C VAL A 163 -13.26 11.31 -12.92
N THR A 164 -12.41 10.31 -13.09
CA THR A 164 -12.74 8.93 -12.69
C THR A 164 -12.29 8.77 -11.25
N HIS A 165 -13.20 8.27 -10.40
CA HIS A 165 -12.89 7.91 -9.02
C HIS A 165 -12.61 6.42 -8.96
N ILE A 166 -11.47 6.05 -8.40
CA ILE A 166 -11.17 4.65 -8.07
C ILE A 166 -11.02 4.57 -6.57
N VAL A 167 -11.80 3.70 -5.96
CA VAL A 167 -11.69 3.35 -4.56
C VAL A 167 -10.83 2.09 -4.50
N LEU A 168 -9.57 2.25 -4.09
CA LEU A 168 -8.68 1.13 -3.81
C LEU A 168 -8.85 0.75 -2.34
N GLY A 169 -9.08 -0.53 -2.07
CA GLY A 169 -9.03 -1.12 -0.72
C GLY A 169 -7.59 -1.17 -0.20
N ALA A 170 -6.93 -0.02 -0.12
CA ALA A 170 -5.51 0.10 0.15
C ALA A 170 -5.13 -0.52 1.49
N GLY A 171 -5.97 -0.36 2.50
CA GLY A 171 -5.74 -0.97 3.80
C GLY A 171 -6.08 -2.47 3.84
N LEU A 172 -6.99 -2.99 3.01
CA LEU A 172 -7.20 -4.44 2.85
C LEU A 172 -5.97 -5.11 2.22
N ILE A 173 -5.38 -4.49 1.19
CA ILE A 173 -4.13 -4.98 0.58
C ILE A 173 -3.00 -4.95 1.61
N ALA A 174 -2.89 -3.87 2.38
CA ALA A 174 -1.87 -3.75 3.40
C ALA A 174 -2.02 -4.82 4.49
N ASP A 175 -3.23 -5.00 5.02
CA ASP A 175 -3.50 -5.96 6.09
C ASP A 175 -3.23 -7.41 5.66
N ASP A 176 -3.71 -7.82 4.48
CA ASP A 176 -3.49 -9.16 3.93
C ASP A 176 -1.99 -9.45 3.73
N ILE A 177 -1.25 -8.53 3.12
CA ILE A 177 0.20 -8.70 2.89
C ILE A 177 0.95 -8.75 4.21
N MET A 178 0.62 -7.87 5.15
CA MET A 178 1.28 -7.88 6.45
C MET A 178 1.01 -9.19 7.19
N ASP A 179 -0.23 -9.68 7.22
CA ASP A 179 -0.54 -10.96 7.88
C ASP A 179 0.19 -12.15 7.22
N LYS A 180 0.33 -12.16 5.90
CA LYS A 180 1.15 -13.15 5.18
C LYS A 180 2.63 -13.08 5.57
N VAL A 181 3.20 -11.89 5.67
CA VAL A 181 4.60 -11.67 6.09
C VAL A 181 4.81 -12.18 7.52
N ARG A 182 3.90 -11.86 8.44
CA ARG A 182 3.95 -12.33 9.83
C ARG A 182 3.98 -13.86 9.91
N ARG A 183 3.07 -14.54 9.21
CA ARG A 183 3.03 -16.01 9.18
C ARG A 183 4.31 -16.62 8.61
N ALA A 184 4.94 -15.96 7.63
CA ALA A 184 6.22 -16.42 7.08
C ALA A 184 7.37 -16.29 8.10
N MET A 185 7.43 -15.16 8.82
CA MET A 185 8.42 -14.95 9.88
C MET A 185 8.25 -15.93 11.05
N ASP A 186 7.02 -16.17 11.48
CA ASP A 186 6.72 -17.12 12.55
C ASP A 186 7.16 -18.55 12.16
N ALA A 187 6.92 -18.95 10.91
CA ALA A 187 7.34 -20.25 10.39
C ALA A 187 8.87 -20.43 10.31
N GLU A 188 9.62 -19.37 10.04
CA GLU A 188 11.09 -19.40 10.07
C GLU A 188 11.64 -19.50 11.49
N ALA A 189 10.98 -18.87 12.47
CA ALA A 189 11.41 -18.93 13.87
C ALA A 189 11.22 -20.33 14.50
N GLU A 190 10.30 -21.14 13.96
CA GLU A 190 10.01 -22.50 14.41
C GLU A 190 10.88 -23.59 13.74
N ALA A 191 11.64 -23.25 12.68
CA ALA A 191 12.43 -24.18 11.86
C ALA A 191 13.90 -24.34 12.31
#